data_AF-A0A934A000-F1
#
_entry.id   AF-A0A934A000-F1
#
_cell.length_a   1.000
_cell.length_b   1.000
_cell.length_c   1.000
_cell.angle_alpha   90.00
_cell.angle_beta   90.00
_cell.angle_gamma   90.00
#
_symmetry.space_group_name_H-M   'P 1'
#
loop_
_entity.id
_entity.type
_entity.pdbx_description
1 polymer ?
#
loop_
_entity_poly.entity_id
_entity_poly.type
_entity_poly.pdbx_seq_one_letter_code
_entity_poly.pdbx_strand_id
1 'polypeptide(L)'
;MNDLNLFATVLTHAAPSSNYRGESEENRTVIQKISKGGHEYSVISPESMRNALREMLAAKGLPLNRSRLHDEDQLAVKYESFPDASKYADDFLFGFMVADPNAVKKNKGMPAKRDSVLRMNLALALAPYRFDATFHQSPLSGGENPPFKNASTSALLHREVAWTAYQYPFALALGDCRAHSAPQWTRALLECIGELS
;
A
#
# COMPACT_ATOMS: atom_id res chain seq x y z
N MET A 1 22.59 -15.53 -19.45
CA MET A 1 21.47 -14.64 -19.86
C MET A 1 21.74 -13.31 -19.19
N ASN A 2 21.63 -12.16 -19.86
CA ASN A 2 21.92 -10.88 -19.21
C ASN A 2 20.87 -10.59 -18.12
N ASP A 3 21.33 -10.30 -16.91
CA ASP A 3 20.50 -9.83 -15.81
C ASP A 3 20.04 -8.39 -16.11
N LEU A 4 18.92 -8.29 -16.83
CA LEU A 4 18.30 -7.02 -17.16
C LEU A 4 17.34 -6.60 -16.04
N ASN A 5 17.23 -5.30 -15.83
CA ASN A 5 16.23 -4.69 -14.94
C ASN A 5 15.29 -3.84 -15.79
N LEU A 6 13.99 -3.89 -15.50
CA LEU A 6 13.03 -2.92 -16.04
C LEU A 6 12.98 -1.74 -15.09
N PHE A 7 13.14 -0.53 -15.61
CA PHE A 7 12.85 0.71 -14.90
C PHE A 7 11.69 1.40 -15.59
N ALA A 8 10.69 1.83 -14.83
CA ALA A 8 9.53 2.51 -15.35
C ALA A 8 9.07 3.59 -14.37
N THR A 9 8.31 4.55 -14.87
CA THR A 9 7.63 5.57 -14.06
C THR A 9 6.18 5.60 -14.48
N VAL A 10 5.29 5.56 -13.49
CA VAL A 10 3.85 5.74 -13.69
C VAL A 10 3.50 7.18 -13.38
N LEU A 11 2.61 7.74 -14.20
CA LEU A 11 2.00 9.04 -14.02
C LEU A 11 0.48 8.85 -13.91
N THR A 12 -0.10 9.17 -12.76
CA THR A 12 -1.55 9.08 -12.57
C THR A 12 -2.26 10.27 -13.20
N HIS A 13 -3.58 10.16 -13.37
CA HIS A 13 -4.40 11.33 -13.69
C HIS A 13 -4.43 12.31 -12.52
N ALA A 14 -4.57 13.60 -12.83
CA ALA A 14 -4.83 14.61 -11.81
C ALA A 14 -6.27 14.45 -11.30
N ALA A 15 -6.41 14.15 -10.01
CA ALA A 15 -7.70 14.01 -9.35
C ALA A 15 -7.63 14.54 -7.91
N PRO A 16 -8.77 14.99 -7.33
CA PRO A 16 -8.86 15.22 -5.90
C PRO A 16 -8.52 13.94 -5.16
N SER A 17 -7.37 13.94 -4.50
CA SER A 17 -6.83 12.77 -3.82
C SER A 17 -6.65 13.11 -2.35
N SER A 18 -7.12 12.20 -1.51
CA SER A 18 -7.01 12.33 -0.07
C SER A 18 -6.63 10.98 0.49
N ASN A 19 -5.34 10.82 0.75
CA ASN A 19 -4.73 9.62 1.35
C ASN A 19 -5.02 9.58 2.85
N TYR A 20 -6.31 9.66 3.19
CA TYR A 20 -6.82 9.84 4.54
C TYR A 20 -6.48 8.62 5.39
N ARG A 21 -5.58 8.82 6.36
CA ARG A 21 -5.13 7.75 7.27
C ARG A 21 -6.02 7.55 8.50
N GLY A 22 -7.12 8.30 8.62
CA GLY A 22 -7.81 8.44 9.90
C GLY A 22 -7.07 9.42 10.81
N GLU A 23 -7.80 10.11 11.67
CA GLU A 23 -7.22 10.84 12.79
C GLU A 23 -7.07 9.87 13.96
N SER A 24 -5.83 9.68 14.44
CA SER A 24 -5.53 9.09 15.75
C SER A 24 -4.80 10.11 16.61
N GLU A 25 -4.66 9.87 17.92
CA GLU A 25 -3.83 10.73 18.79
C GLU A 25 -2.41 10.94 18.25
N GLU A 26 -1.89 9.98 17.47
CA GLU A 26 -0.53 10.03 16.93
C GLU A 26 -0.39 10.69 15.55
N ASN A 27 -1.49 11.09 14.89
CA ASN A 27 -1.42 11.54 13.49
C ASN A 27 -2.28 12.81 13.22
N ARG A 28 -1.70 13.99 13.48
CA ARG A 28 -2.37 15.30 13.30
C ARG A 28 -2.44 15.80 11.85
N THR A 29 -1.62 15.28 10.95
CA THR A 29 -1.66 15.62 9.52
C THR A 29 -2.07 14.41 8.71
N VAL A 30 -3.18 14.57 8.00
CA VAL A 30 -3.90 13.47 7.37
C VAL A 30 -3.27 13.10 6.02
N ILE A 31 -2.71 14.08 5.29
CA ILE A 31 -1.92 13.85 4.08
C ILE A 31 -0.42 13.90 4.42
N GLN A 32 0.31 12.83 4.06
CA GLN A 32 1.77 12.79 4.16
C GLN A 32 2.40 13.72 3.13
N LYS A 33 3.42 14.48 3.54
CA LYS A 33 4.07 15.51 2.73
C LYS A 33 5.59 15.44 2.87
N ILE A 34 6.30 15.87 1.83
CA ILE A 34 7.75 16.15 1.88
C ILE A 34 8.03 17.58 1.43
N SER A 35 9.09 18.18 1.96
CA SER A 35 9.52 19.53 1.58
C SER A 35 10.57 19.48 0.47
N LYS A 36 10.34 20.22 -0.62
CA LYS A 36 11.27 20.34 -1.75
C LYS A 36 11.20 21.75 -2.33
N GLY A 37 12.35 22.45 -2.34
CA GLY A 37 12.45 23.78 -2.95
C GLY A 37 11.51 24.83 -2.34
N GLY A 38 11.32 24.81 -1.01
CA GLY A 38 10.44 25.75 -0.32
C GLY A 38 8.94 25.43 -0.39
N HIS A 39 8.56 24.34 -1.05
CA HIS A 39 7.18 23.89 -1.17
C HIS A 39 6.98 22.51 -0.53
N GLU A 40 5.78 22.25 -0.04
CA GLU A 40 5.36 20.90 0.39
C GLU A 40 4.70 20.16 -0.77
N TYR A 41 4.95 18.87 -0.88
CA TYR A 41 4.34 17.99 -1.87
C TYR A 41 3.76 16.78 -1.16
N SER A 42 2.50 16.43 -1.47
CA SER A 42 1.91 15.21 -0.94
C SER A 42 2.60 13.97 -1.51
N VAL A 43 2.67 12.92 -0.70
CA VAL A 43 3.29 11.65 -1.06
C VAL A 43 2.43 10.44 -0.71
N ILE A 44 2.65 9.34 -1.42
CA ILE A 44 2.13 8.01 -1.10
C ILE A 44 3.30 7.08 -0.85
N SER A 45 3.28 6.37 0.28
CA SER A 45 4.36 5.46 0.65
C SER A 45 4.39 4.20 -0.24
N PRO A 46 5.58 3.68 -0.57
CA PRO A 46 5.70 2.44 -1.34
C PRO A 46 5.07 1.25 -0.61
N GLU A 47 5.03 1.24 0.72
CA GLU A 47 4.35 0.21 1.52
C GLU A 47 2.83 0.24 1.31
N SER A 48 2.24 1.43 1.24
CA SER A 48 0.81 1.60 0.94
C SER A 48 0.48 1.09 -0.46
N MET A 49 1.27 1.48 -1.46
CA MET A 49 1.11 0.98 -2.83
C MET A 49 1.29 -0.55 -2.91
N ARG A 50 2.31 -1.10 -2.26
CA ARG A 50 2.53 -2.56 -2.20
C ARG A 50 1.40 -3.30 -1.47
N ASN A 51 0.79 -2.69 -0.46
CA ASN A 51 -0.36 -3.28 0.22
C ASN A 51 -1.58 -3.33 -0.71
N ALA A 52 -1.89 -2.23 -1.39
CA ALA A 52 -2.96 -2.18 -2.38
C ALA A 52 -2.73 -3.20 -3.51
N LEU A 53 -1.52 -3.25 -4.08
CA LEU A 53 -1.16 -4.25 -5.09
C LEU A 53 -1.35 -5.68 -4.58
N ARG A 54 -1.00 -5.97 -3.32
CA ARG A 54 -1.23 -7.30 -2.73
C ARG A 54 -2.71 -7.63 -2.64
N GLU A 55 -3.56 -6.69 -2.22
CA GLU A 55 -5.01 -6.90 -2.17
C GLU A 55 -5.60 -7.13 -3.57
N MET A 56 -5.13 -6.40 -4.59
CA MET A 56 -5.53 -6.61 -5.99
C MET A 56 -5.10 -7.98 -6.51
N LEU A 57 -3.87 -8.42 -6.20
CA LEU A 57 -3.40 -9.77 -6.57
C LEU A 57 -4.22 -10.86 -5.86
N ALA A 58 -4.63 -10.63 -4.62
CA ALA A 58 -5.52 -11.52 -3.88
C ALA A 58 -6.88 -11.65 -4.59
N ALA A 59 -7.45 -10.51 -5.00
CA ALA A 59 -8.72 -10.46 -5.72
C ALA A 59 -8.65 -11.14 -7.09
N LYS A 60 -7.47 -11.14 -7.74
CA LYS A 60 -7.18 -11.92 -8.97
C LYS A 60 -6.90 -13.41 -8.70
N GLY A 61 -7.00 -13.88 -7.46
CA GLY A 61 -6.89 -15.29 -7.09
C GLY A 61 -5.46 -15.83 -7.03
N LEU A 62 -4.45 -14.96 -6.93
CA LEU A 62 -3.06 -15.42 -6.78
C LEU A 62 -2.82 -16.00 -5.38
N PRO A 63 -1.90 -16.98 -5.25
CA PRO A 63 -1.55 -17.53 -3.95
C PRO A 63 -0.76 -16.51 -3.15
N LEU A 64 -1.30 -16.04 -2.03
CA LEU A 64 -0.63 -15.09 -1.14
C LEU A 64 -0.37 -15.72 0.22
N ASN A 65 0.77 -15.38 0.81
CA ASN A 65 1.10 -15.78 2.16
C ASN A 65 0.51 -14.79 3.18
N ARG A 66 0.53 -13.49 2.87
CA ARG A 66 0.07 -12.43 3.78
C ARG A 66 -1.33 -11.94 3.40
N SER A 67 -2.21 -11.79 4.38
CA SER A 67 -3.50 -11.09 4.21
C SER A 67 -3.78 -10.13 5.34
N ARG A 68 -4.58 -9.09 5.07
CA ARG A 68 -5.01 -8.12 6.08
C ARG A 68 -6.02 -8.75 7.05
N LEU A 69 -5.92 -8.39 8.33
CA LEU A 69 -6.96 -8.61 9.32
C LEU A 69 -7.76 -7.30 9.43
N HIS A 70 -9.09 -7.37 9.24
CA HIS A 70 -9.95 -6.18 9.12
C HIS A 70 -10.56 -5.73 10.45
N ASP A 71 -10.60 -6.61 11.44
CA ASP A 71 -11.30 -6.41 12.72
C ASP A 71 -10.35 -6.13 13.89
N GLU A 72 -9.11 -5.75 13.59
CA GLU A 72 -8.08 -5.49 14.59
C GLU A 72 -7.98 -3.99 14.86
N ASP A 73 -7.74 -3.61 16.11
CA ASP A 73 -7.62 -2.20 16.55
C ASP A 73 -6.43 -1.47 15.91
N GLN A 74 -5.50 -2.23 15.31
CA GLN A 74 -4.30 -1.73 14.64
C GLN A 74 -4.10 -2.42 13.30
N LEU A 75 -3.22 -1.87 12.47
CA LEU A 75 -2.84 -2.51 11.20
C LEU A 75 -2.18 -3.87 11.48
N ALA A 76 -2.94 -4.93 11.24
CA ALA A 76 -2.54 -6.29 11.51
C ALA A 76 -2.71 -7.16 10.26
N VAL A 77 -1.84 -8.16 10.16
CA VAL A 77 -1.85 -9.13 9.07
C VAL A 77 -1.63 -10.53 9.62
N LYS A 78 -2.15 -11.52 8.91
CA LYS A 78 -1.84 -12.93 9.14
C LYS A 78 -0.95 -13.48 8.04
N TYR A 79 -0.23 -14.55 8.37
CA TYR A 79 0.56 -15.34 7.42
C TYR A 79 0.03 -16.78 7.40
N GLU A 80 -0.09 -17.37 6.22
CA GLU A 80 -0.55 -18.75 6.05
C GLU A 80 0.56 -19.76 6.39
N SER A 81 1.83 -19.41 6.15
CA SER A 81 2.97 -20.23 6.55
C SER A 81 4.29 -19.43 6.66
N PHE A 82 5.39 -20.12 6.98
CA PHE A 82 6.72 -19.54 6.81
C PHE A 82 6.90 -19.09 5.34
N PRO A 83 7.51 -17.91 5.08
CA PRO A 83 7.57 -17.37 3.73
C PRO A 83 8.25 -18.28 2.70
N ASP A 84 7.67 -18.34 1.51
CA ASP A 84 8.13 -19.19 0.42
C ASP A 84 7.83 -18.55 -0.95
N ALA A 85 8.87 -17.96 -1.56
CA ALA A 85 8.79 -17.33 -2.87
C ALA A 85 8.60 -18.30 -4.05
N SER A 86 8.66 -19.61 -3.82
CA SER A 86 8.29 -20.61 -4.84
C SER A 86 6.79 -20.94 -4.81
N LYS A 87 6.13 -20.69 -3.67
CA LYS A 87 4.73 -21.02 -3.42
C LYS A 87 3.81 -19.81 -3.49
N TYR A 88 4.22 -18.68 -2.93
CA TYR A 88 3.38 -17.49 -2.82
C TYR A 88 3.89 -16.33 -3.67
N ALA A 89 2.96 -15.72 -4.40
CA ALA A 89 3.23 -14.61 -5.31
C ALA A 89 3.69 -13.35 -4.55
N ASP A 90 3.14 -13.05 -3.38
CA ASP A 90 3.53 -11.87 -2.61
C ASP A 90 4.92 -12.00 -1.98
N ASP A 91 5.28 -13.18 -1.49
CA ASP A 91 6.63 -13.47 -0.99
C ASP A 91 7.67 -13.33 -2.11
N PHE A 92 7.32 -13.75 -3.34
CA PHE A 92 8.17 -13.56 -4.52
C PHE A 92 8.27 -12.09 -4.93
N LEU A 93 7.14 -11.43 -5.15
CA LEU A 93 7.09 -10.08 -5.74
C LEU A 93 7.60 -9.01 -4.75
N PHE A 94 7.16 -9.08 -3.49
CA PHE A 94 7.41 -8.04 -2.49
C PHE A 94 8.55 -8.37 -1.53
N GLY A 95 9.09 -9.60 -1.58
CA GLY A 95 10.12 -10.07 -0.66
C GLY A 95 9.60 -10.22 0.77
N PHE A 96 10.47 -10.69 1.65
CA PHE A 96 10.13 -10.93 3.06
C PHE A 96 11.37 -10.91 3.94
N MET A 97 11.14 -10.74 5.24
CA MET A 97 12.16 -10.88 6.28
C MET A 97 11.49 -11.41 7.55
N VAL A 98 11.95 -12.57 8.04
CA VAL A 98 11.53 -13.14 9.32
C VAL A 98 12.63 -12.87 10.35
N ALA A 99 12.32 -12.01 11.32
CA ALA A 99 13.26 -11.61 12.37
C ALA A 99 13.23 -12.53 13.61
N ASP A 100 12.25 -13.43 13.74
CA ASP A 100 12.14 -14.37 14.86
C ASP A 100 13.15 -15.53 14.73
N PRO A 101 14.17 -15.62 15.60
CA PRO A 101 15.17 -16.69 15.54
C PRO A 101 14.60 -18.09 15.76
N ASN A 102 13.51 -18.22 16.53
CA ASN A 102 12.90 -19.52 16.80
C ASN A 102 12.14 -20.03 15.58
N ALA A 103 11.41 -19.16 14.88
CA ALA A 103 10.78 -19.50 13.61
C ALA A 103 11.82 -19.94 12.57
N VAL A 104 12.95 -19.22 12.47
CA VAL A 104 14.05 -19.57 11.55
C VAL A 104 14.67 -20.93 11.92
N LYS A 105 14.89 -21.20 13.21
CA LYS A 105 15.41 -22.51 13.68
C LYS A 105 14.45 -23.67 13.44
N LYS A 106 13.13 -23.43 13.46
CA LYS A 106 12.11 -24.46 13.19
C LYS A 106 11.99 -24.75 11.68
N ASN A 107 12.21 -23.75 10.83
CA ASN A 107 12.11 -23.86 9.37
C ASN A 107 13.50 -23.94 8.71
N LYS A 108 14.37 -24.81 9.22
CA LYS A 108 15.73 -25.00 8.68
C LYS A 108 15.65 -25.41 7.20
N GLY A 109 16.49 -24.79 6.38
CA GLY A 109 16.54 -25.03 4.94
C GLY A 109 15.69 -24.07 4.12
N MET A 110 14.82 -23.28 4.75
CA MET A 110 14.11 -22.18 4.09
C MET A 110 14.83 -20.85 4.37
N PRO A 111 14.97 -19.96 3.37
CA PRO A 111 15.55 -18.65 3.58
C PRO A 111 14.66 -17.80 4.49
N ALA A 112 15.24 -17.11 5.47
CA ALA A 112 14.52 -16.20 6.36
C ALA A 112 14.37 -14.79 5.78
N LYS A 113 15.08 -14.48 4.70
CA LYS A 113 15.07 -13.18 4.02
C LYS A 113 15.17 -13.38 2.52
N ARG A 114 14.40 -12.60 1.77
CA ARG A 114 14.51 -12.45 0.32
C ARG A 114 14.25 -11.01 -0.08
N ASP A 115 15.09 -10.50 -0.96
CA ASP A 115 14.89 -9.17 -1.54
C ASP A 115 13.70 -9.17 -2.51
N SER A 116 12.97 -8.06 -2.52
CA SER A 116 11.82 -7.88 -3.39
C SER A 116 12.22 -7.80 -4.87
N VAL A 117 11.46 -8.50 -5.71
CA VAL A 117 11.55 -8.38 -7.18
C VAL A 117 11.05 -7.01 -7.64
N LEU A 118 10.00 -6.47 -7.02
CA LEU A 118 9.45 -5.14 -7.27
C LEU A 118 10.03 -4.09 -6.34
N ARG A 119 10.81 -3.14 -6.85
CA ARG A 119 11.30 -1.97 -6.09
C ARG A 119 10.46 -0.75 -6.43
N MET A 120 10.04 0.01 -5.43
CA MET A 120 9.20 1.22 -5.62
C MET A 120 9.72 2.34 -4.75
N ASN A 121 9.64 3.56 -5.25
CA ASN A 121 9.85 4.77 -4.44
C ASN A 121 8.50 5.35 -4.01
N LEU A 122 8.56 6.43 -3.22
CA LEU A 122 7.40 7.27 -2.93
C LEU A 122 6.73 7.74 -4.23
N ALA A 123 5.40 7.72 -4.26
CA ALA A 123 4.67 8.50 -5.23
C ALA A 123 4.69 9.96 -4.80
N LEU A 124 5.06 10.85 -5.71
CA LEU A 124 5.22 12.28 -5.45
C LEU A 124 4.23 13.07 -6.27
N ALA A 125 3.53 14.00 -5.64
CA ALA A 125 2.69 14.97 -6.32
C ALA A 125 3.47 15.81 -7.34
N LEU A 126 2.89 16.07 -8.51
CA LEU A 126 3.47 16.98 -9.50
C LEU A 126 3.27 18.46 -9.15
N ALA A 127 2.25 18.78 -8.34
CA ALA A 127 1.98 20.13 -7.90
C ALA A 127 2.25 20.27 -6.38
N PRO A 128 2.73 21.44 -5.93
CA PRO A 128 2.77 21.77 -4.50
C PRO A 128 1.40 21.59 -3.84
N TYR A 129 1.40 21.09 -2.62
CA TYR A 129 0.23 21.09 -1.76
C TYR A 129 -0.20 22.54 -1.48
N ARG A 130 -1.49 22.82 -1.66
CA ARG A 130 -2.07 24.18 -1.54
C ARG A 130 -2.91 24.39 -0.30
N PHE A 131 -2.80 23.48 0.67
CA PHE A 131 -3.61 23.51 1.89
C PHE A 131 -5.12 23.44 1.63
N ASP A 132 -5.51 22.78 0.53
CA ASP A 132 -6.91 22.57 0.22
C ASP A 132 -7.53 21.62 1.26
N ALA A 133 -8.70 21.99 1.77
CA ALA A 133 -9.42 21.20 2.74
C ALA A 133 -10.92 21.22 2.47
N THR A 134 -11.59 20.12 2.81
CA THR A 134 -13.04 19.96 2.75
C THR A 134 -13.59 19.67 4.15
N PHE A 135 -14.87 19.96 4.35
CA PHE A 135 -15.59 19.57 5.57
C PHE A 135 -16.68 18.57 5.22
N HIS A 136 -16.70 17.45 5.93
CA HIS A 136 -17.73 16.43 5.82
C HIS A 136 -18.60 16.45 7.09
N GLN A 137 -19.89 16.19 6.94
CA GLN A 137 -20.80 16.17 8.08
C GLN A 137 -20.86 14.77 8.70
N SER A 138 -20.66 14.70 10.02
CA SER A 138 -21.01 13.55 10.84
C SER A 138 -22.30 13.88 11.60
N PRO A 139 -23.48 13.47 11.08
CA PRO A 139 -24.76 13.82 11.69
C PRO A 139 -24.95 13.11 13.03
N LEU A 140 -25.70 13.75 13.93
CA LEU A 140 -26.16 13.15 15.17
C LEU A 140 -27.26 12.13 14.89
N SER A 141 -27.19 10.94 15.49
CA SER A 141 -28.27 9.96 15.49
C SER A 141 -29.45 10.48 16.33
N GLY A 142 -30.48 11.04 15.67
CA GLY A 142 -31.67 11.62 16.31
C GLY A 142 -32.88 10.69 16.38
N GLY A 143 -33.99 11.18 16.94
CA GLY A 143 -35.25 10.44 17.16
C GLY A 143 -35.43 9.96 18.61
N GLU A 144 -36.65 9.60 19.00
CA GLU A 144 -36.96 9.17 20.38
C GLU A 144 -36.23 7.87 20.77
N ASN A 145 -36.04 6.95 19.81
CA ASN A 145 -35.32 5.69 20.00
C ASN A 145 -34.57 5.29 18.70
N PRO A 146 -33.44 5.91 18.36
CA PRO A 146 -32.68 5.52 17.19
C PRO A 146 -32.12 4.09 17.36
N PRO A 147 -32.04 3.29 16.28
CA PRO A 147 -31.52 1.92 16.34
C PRO A 147 -30.04 1.83 16.73
N PHE A 148 -29.29 2.93 16.61
CA PHE A 148 -27.89 3.06 17.04
C PHE A 148 -27.60 4.53 17.39
N LYS A 149 -26.59 4.76 18.24
CA LYS A 149 -26.07 6.10 18.56
C LYS A 149 -24.57 6.11 18.31
N ASN A 150 -24.12 6.97 17.39
CA ASN A 150 -22.70 7.08 17.04
C ASN A 150 -21.95 8.00 18.01
N ALA A 151 -22.18 9.31 17.89
CA ALA A 151 -21.57 10.35 18.74
C ALA A 151 -22.65 11.08 19.55
N SER A 152 -22.24 11.75 20.62
CA SER A 152 -23.14 12.57 21.46
C SER A 152 -23.50 13.91 20.82
N THR A 153 -22.74 14.36 19.81
CA THR A 153 -22.96 15.61 19.07
C THR A 153 -22.72 15.40 17.57
N SER A 154 -23.27 16.29 16.75
CA SER A 154 -22.86 16.39 15.34
C SER A 154 -21.47 17.00 15.23
N ALA A 155 -20.66 16.54 14.28
CA ALA A 155 -19.32 17.08 14.04
C ALA A 155 -19.14 17.45 12.56
N LEU A 156 -18.30 18.46 12.30
CA LEU A 156 -17.72 18.70 11.00
C LEU A 156 -16.33 18.05 10.98
N LEU A 157 -16.13 17.09 10.08
CA LEU A 157 -14.89 16.37 9.90
C LEU A 157 -14.05 17.14 8.88
N HIS A 158 -12.92 17.67 9.34
CA HIS A 158 -11.93 18.31 8.48
C HIS A 158 -11.17 17.25 7.68
N ARG A 159 -10.96 17.50 6.39
CA ARG A 159 -10.19 16.61 5.52
C ARG A 159 -9.29 17.40 4.58
N GLU A 160 -7.99 17.14 4.66
CA GLU A 160 -7.03 17.63 3.68
C GLU A 160 -7.24 16.93 2.33
N VAL A 161 -7.11 17.70 1.25
CA VAL A 161 -7.24 17.22 -0.15
C VAL A 161 -6.09 17.80 -0.98
N ALA A 162 -5.60 17.05 -1.95
CA ALA A 162 -4.70 17.57 -2.98
C ALA A 162 -5.31 17.32 -4.37
N TRP A 163 -5.40 18.34 -5.20
CA TRP A 163 -5.66 18.16 -6.63
C TRP A 163 -4.33 18.05 -7.37
N THR A 164 -3.88 16.82 -7.62
CA THR A 164 -2.62 16.60 -8.33
C THR A 164 -2.60 15.23 -9.00
N ALA A 165 -1.77 15.09 -10.03
CA ALA A 165 -1.27 13.79 -10.46
C ALA A 165 -0.11 13.37 -9.54
N TYR A 166 0.11 12.07 -9.39
CA TYR A 166 1.28 11.51 -8.74
C TYR A 166 2.17 10.83 -9.77
N GLN A 167 3.49 11.00 -9.61
CA GLN A 167 4.48 10.20 -10.31
C GLN A 167 5.15 9.24 -9.32
N TYR A 168 5.33 7.98 -9.71
CA TYR A 168 6.18 7.05 -8.96
C TYR A 168 7.03 6.19 -9.88
N PRO A 169 8.35 6.11 -9.63
CA PRO A 169 9.21 5.17 -10.30
C PRO A 169 9.14 3.80 -9.62
N PHE A 170 9.24 2.75 -10.43
CA PHE A 170 9.44 1.38 -9.97
C PHE A 170 10.47 0.66 -10.83
N ALA A 171 11.03 -0.42 -10.28
CA ALA A 171 11.90 -1.32 -11.00
C ALA A 171 11.52 -2.78 -10.77
N LEU A 172 11.73 -3.62 -11.79
CA LEU A 172 11.60 -5.08 -11.71
C LEU A 172 12.93 -5.74 -12.04
N ALA A 173 13.34 -6.70 -11.22
CA ALA A 173 14.41 -7.63 -11.54
C ALA A 173 13.92 -8.60 -12.64
N LEU A 174 14.08 -8.24 -13.93
CA LEU A 174 13.49 -9.01 -15.04
C LEU A 174 14.05 -10.41 -15.16
N GLY A 175 15.28 -10.65 -14.71
CA GLY A 175 15.86 -11.99 -14.64
C GLY A 175 14.98 -12.93 -13.80
N ASP A 176 14.58 -12.48 -12.62
CA ASP A 176 13.71 -13.24 -11.72
C ASP A 176 12.30 -13.41 -12.28
N CYS A 177 11.76 -12.38 -12.95
CA CYS A 177 10.42 -12.40 -13.53
C CYS A 177 10.19 -13.48 -14.60
N ARG A 178 11.27 -14.09 -15.13
CA ARG A 178 11.20 -15.07 -16.21
C ARG A 178 11.23 -16.53 -15.72
N ALA A 179 11.49 -16.77 -14.44
CA ALA A 179 11.68 -18.11 -13.91
C ALA A 179 10.38 -18.74 -13.38
N HIS A 180 10.15 -20.03 -13.64
CA HIS A 180 9.04 -20.81 -13.07
C HIS A 180 7.66 -20.14 -13.21
N SER A 181 6.94 -19.95 -12.10
CA SER A 181 5.62 -19.30 -12.04
C SER A 181 5.70 -17.76 -12.12
N ALA A 182 6.90 -17.19 -12.07
CA ALA A 182 7.11 -15.74 -12.06
C ALA A 182 6.53 -15.01 -13.28
N PRO A 183 6.50 -15.56 -14.52
CA PRO A 183 5.89 -14.86 -15.66
C PRO A 183 4.40 -14.57 -15.44
N GLN A 184 3.66 -15.51 -14.85
CA GLN A 184 2.24 -15.32 -14.55
C GLN A 184 2.04 -14.27 -13.46
N TRP A 185 2.80 -14.37 -12.37
CA TRP A 185 2.72 -13.41 -11.26
C TRP A 185 3.14 -12.01 -11.68
N THR A 186 4.18 -11.90 -12.51
CA THR A 186 4.66 -10.62 -13.05
C THR A 186 3.63 -9.98 -13.98
N ARG A 187 2.97 -10.78 -14.83
CA ARG A 187 1.88 -10.26 -15.68
C ARG A 187 0.74 -9.69 -14.83
N ALA A 188 0.26 -10.46 -13.83
CA ALA A 188 -0.78 -9.99 -12.93
C ALA A 188 -0.35 -8.73 -12.17
N LEU A 189 0.91 -8.65 -11.73
CA LEU A 189 1.44 -7.45 -11.10
C LEU A 189 1.40 -6.23 -12.03
N LEU A 190 1.84 -6.39 -13.29
CA LEU A 190 1.83 -5.29 -14.27
C LEU A 190 0.40 -4.81 -14.59
N GLU A 191 -0.56 -5.73 -14.66
CA GLU A 191 -1.99 -5.40 -14.76
C GLU A 191 -2.45 -4.60 -13.54
N CYS A 192 -2.15 -5.08 -12.31
CA CYS A 192 -2.49 -4.38 -11.09
C CYS A 192 -1.83 -2.99 -11.00
N ILE A 193 -0.60 -2.82 -11.49
CA ILE A 193 0.05 -1.49 -11.56
C ILE A 193 -0.70 -0.57 -12.53
N GLY A 194 -1.20 -1.08 -13.66
CA GLY A 194 -2.01 -0.31 -14.61
C GLY A 194 -3.39 0.06 -14.08
N GLU A 195 -3.90 -0.68 -13.10
CA GLU A 195 -5.19 -0.47 -12.43
C GLU A 195 -5.05 0.29 -11.09
N LEU A 196 -3.81 0.57 -10.63
CA LEU A 196 -3.56 1.21 -9.33
C LEU A 196 -3.94 2.70 -9.39
N SER A 197 -5.08 3.04 -8.77
CA SER A 197 -5.63 4.40 -8.69
C SER A 197 -5.52 5.00 -7.30
#